data_AF-A0A4V2BJW0-F1
#
_entry.id   AF-A0A4V2BJW0-F1
#
_cell.length_a   1.000
_cell.length_b   1.000
_cell.length_c   1.000
_cell.angle_alpha   90.00
_cell.angle_beta   90.00
_cell.angle_gamma   90.00
#
_symmetry.space_group_name_H-M   'P 1'
#
loop_
_entity.id
_entity.type
_entity.pdbx_description
1 polymer ?
#
loop_
_entity_poly.entity_id
_entity_poly.type
_entity_poly.pdbx_seq_one_letter_code
_entity_poly.pdbx_strand_id
1 'polypeptide(L)'
;DALAGYRNDGMKKFTEEYQAEYYRQTLAMAEQIPTLRGMSPWILKDFKSPRREHPVFQNGWNRKGIVSETGVRKQAFGVLADYYRGKQ
;
A
#
# COMPACT_ATOMS: atom_id res chain seq x y z
N ASP A 1 3.87 4.58 1.56
CA ASP A 1 4.93 3.70 2.06
C ASP A 1 4.47 3.11 3.37
N ALA A 2 4.73 1.82 3.61
CA ALA A 2 4.54 1.17 4.90
C ALA A 2 5.59 0.09 5.16
N LEU A 3 6.09 0.01 6.39
CA LEU A 3 6.97 -1.08 6.84
C LEU A 3 6.09 -2.21 7.39
N ALA A 4 6.25 -3.43 6.89
CA ALA A 4 5.45 -4.56 7.34
C ALA A 4 5.64 -4.81 8.84
N GLY A 5 4.54 -5.02 9.57
CA GLY A 5 4.55 -5.21 11.03
C GLY A 5 4.67 -3.93 11.85
N TYR A 6 4.97 -2.77 11.24
CA TYR A 6 4.97 -1.49 11.95
C TYR A 6 3.55 -0.93 12.03
N ARG A 7 2.98 -0.93 13.24
CA ARG A 7 1.61 -0.52 13.53
C ARG A 7 1.57 0.52 14.63
N ASN A 8 0.61 1.44 14.54
CA ASN A 8 0.40 2.47 15.55
C ASN A 8 -1.05 2.98 15.49
N ASP A 9 -1.68 3.16 16.65
CA ASP A 9 -3.06 3.66 16.76
C ASP A 9 -3.25 5.06 16.16
N GLY A 10 -2.18 5.83 16.01
CA GLY A 10 -2.21 7.22 15.56
C GLY A 10 -2.14 7.47 14.06
N MET A 11 -2.40 6.48 13.18
CA MET A 11 -2.41 6.66 11.72
C MET A 11 -1.14 7.37 11.19
N LYS A 12 0.03 6.96 11.66
CA LYS A 12 1.29 7.61 11.31
C LYS A 12 1.79 7.15 9.94
N LYS A 13 2.51 8.03 9.23
CA LYS A 13 3.22 7.63 8.01
C LYS A 13 4.09 6.41 8.28
N PHE A 14 4.20 5.55 7.27
CA PHE A 14 4.89 4.25 7.32
C PHE A 14 4.20 3.13 8.10
N THR A 15 3.07 3.36 8.79
CA THR A 15 2.30 2.25 9.37
C THR A 15 1.48 1.52 8.32
N GLU A 16 1.17 0.25 8.59
CA GLU A 16 0.26 -0.51 7.75
C GLU A 16 -1.15 0.10 7.71
N GLU A 17 -1.63 0.62 8.84
CA GLU A 17 -2.96 1.24 8.96
C GLU A 17 -3.07 2.46 8.05
N TYR A 18 -2.02 3.30 8.01
CA TYR A 18 -1.97 4.46 7.13
C TYR A 18 -2.01 4.05 5.65
N GLN A 19 -1.25 3.03 5.25
CA GLN A 19 -1.31 2.54 3.87
C GLN A 19 -2.68 1.96 3.54
N ALA A 20 -3.28 1.18 4.44
CA ALA A 20 -4.60 0.59 4.25
C ALA A 20 -5.68 1.68 4.08
N GLU A 21 -5.68 2.70 4.93
CA GLU A 21 -6.63 3.80 4.82
C GLU A 21 -6.41 4.64 3.57
N TYR A 22 -5.14 4.89 3.20
CA TYR A 22 -4.81 5.55 1.94
C TYR A 22 -5.39 4.78 0.74
N TYR A 23 -5.33 3.44 0.75
CA TYR A 23 -5.99 2.61 -0.26
C TYR A 23 -7.51 2.75 -0.21
N ARG A 24 -8.16 2.71 0.96
CA ARG A 24 -9.63 2.89 1.07
C ARG A 24 -10.08 4.21 0.45
N GLN A 25 -9.42 5.31 0.80
CA GLN A 25 -9.74 6.64 0.27
C GLN A 25 -9.47 6.74 -1.23
N THR A 26 -8.35 6.16 -1.71
CA THR A 26 -8.02 6.15 -3.15
C THR A 26 -9.06 5.37 -3.96
N LEU A 27 -9.52 4.24 -3.45
CA LEU A 27 -10.53 3.41 -4.11
C LEU A 27 -11.91 4.08 -4.08
N ALA A 28 -12.29 4.72 -2.97
CA ALA A 28 -13.53 5.50 -2.89
C ALA A 28 -13.56 6.65 -3.91
N MET A 29 -12.42 7.32 -4.13
CA MET A 29 -12.28 8.31 -5.20
C MET A 29 -12.35 7.65 -6.59
N ALA A 30 -11.71 6.50 -6.78
CA ALA A 30 -11.70 5.79 -8.06
C ALA A 30 -13.12 5.39 -8.53
N GLU A 31 -14.01 5.02 -7.60
CA GLU A 31 -15.43 4.73 -7.89
C GLU A 31 -16.18 5.91 -8.51
N GLN A 32 -15.74 7.14 -8.24
CA GLN A 32 -16.39 8.35 -8.74
C GLN A 32 -15.96 8.71 -10.17
N ILE A 33 -15.02 7.97 -10.77
CA ILE A 33 -14.50 8.25 -12.11
C ILE A 33 -15.29 7.42 -13.13
N PRO A 34 -16.25 8.01 -13.88
CA PRO A 34 -17.17 7.26 -14.74
C PRO A 34 -16.48 6.58 -15.94
N THR A 35 -15.31 7.08 -16.32
CA THR A 35 -14.52 6.58 -17.45
C THR A 35 -13.46 5.55 -17.05
N LEU A 36 -13.31 5.23 -15.76
CA LEU A 36 -12.30 4.29 -15.29
C LEU A 36 -12.67 2.85 -15.66
N ARG A 37 -11.77 2.13 -16.33
CA ARG A 37 -11.98 0.73 -16.77
C ARG A 37 -10.95 -0.27 -16.24
N GLY A 38 -9.98 0.20 -15.47
CA GLY A 38 -8.93 -0.62 -14.89
C GLY A 38 -7.94 0.21 -14.09
N MET A 39 -7.23 -0.43 -13.17
CA MET A 39 -6.20 0.21 -12.34
C MET A 39 -5.05 -0.76 -12.08
N SER A 40 -3.84 -0.22 -11.97
CA SER A 40 -2.64 -0.98 -11.60
C SER A 40 -1.89 -0.21 -10.49
N PRO A 41 -2.29 -0.39 -9.20
CA PRO A 41 -1.65 0.29 -8.09
C PRO A 41 -0.16 -0.05 -8.00
N TRP A 42 0.66 0.99 -7.82
CA TRP A 42 2.08 0.82 -7.60
C TRP A 42 2.36 0.47 -6.13
N ILE A 43 2.85 -0.71 -5.79
CA ILE A 43 3.29 -1.85 -6.61
C ILE A 43 2.98 -3.13 -5.82
N LEU A 44 3.11 -4.31 -6.43
CA LEU A 44 2.90 -5.58 -5.72
C LEU A 44 3.87 -5.75 -4.55
N LYS A 45 5.18 -5.71 -4.80
CA LYS A 45 6.24 -6.06 -3.82
C LYS A 45 7.18 -4.89 -3.56
N ASP A 46 7.61 -4.71 -2.32
CA ASP A 46 8.70 -3.78 -1.97
C ASP A 46 9.96 -4.12 -2.78
N PHE A 47 10.66 -3.08 -3.26
CA PHE A 47 11.82 -3.22 -4.13
C PHE A 47 12.93 -2.23 -3.77
N LYS A 48 14.17 -2.55 -4.14
CA LYS A 48 15.33 -1.68 -3.87
C LYS A 48 15.29 -0.41 -4.73
N SER A 49 15.52 0.74 -4.11
CA SER A 49 15.64 2.02 -4.79
C SER A 49 16.63 2.91 -4.02
N PRO A 50 17.67 3.45 -4.68
CA PRO A 50 18.70 4.25 -4.01
C PRO A 50 18.15 5.58 -3.46
N ARG A 51 16.97 6.01 -3.92
CA ARG A 51 16.31 7.27 -3.51
C ARG A 51 15.46 7.14 -2.24
N ARG A 52 15.60 6.04 -1.51
CA ARG A 52 14.74 5.68 -0.35
C ARG A 52 15.62 5.57 0.89
N GLU A 53 16.05 6.72 1.38
CA GLU A 53 17.14 6.84 2.34
C GLU A 53 16.68 6.88 3.80
N HIS A 54 15.38 6.91 4.09
CA HIS A 54 14.91 6.98 5.48
C HIS A 54 15.46 5.78 6.29
N PRO A 55 16.25 6.01 7.36
CA PRO A 55 17.11 4.98 7.95
C PRO A 55 16.34 3.86 8.65
N VAL A 56 15.16 4.18 9.22
CA VAL A 56 14.32 3.20 9.91
C VAL A 56 13.36 2.48 8.96
N PHE A 57 12.54 3.22 8.22
CA PHE A 57 11.44 2.62 7.46
C PHE A 57 11.82 2.15 6.06
N GLN A 58 12.74 2.84 5.40
CA GLN A 58 13.04 2.59 3.99
C GLN A 58 14.33 1.79 3.84
N ASN A 59 15.45 2.27 4.38
CA ASN A 59 16.77 1.60 4.31
C ASN A 59 17.08 1.03 2.91
N GLY A 60 16.92 1.86 1.87
CA GLY A 60 17.11 1.48 0.47
C GLY A 60 15.92 0.78 -0.19
N TRP A 61 14.80 0.57 0.51
CA TRP A 61 13.58 -0.04 -0.04
C TRP A 61 12.50 1.00 -0.31
N ASN A 62 11.92 0.93 -1.51
CA ASN A 62 10.65 1.57 -1.78
C ASN A 62 9.54 0.72 -1.16
N ARG A 63 8.91 1.29 -0.14
CA ARG A 63 7.93 0.61 0.73
C ARG A 63 6.48 0.77 0.26
N LYS A 64 6.25 1.03 -1.03
CA LYS A 64 4.90 1.14 -1.63
C LYS A 64 4.26 -0.20 -1.90
N GLY A 65 5.04 -1.29 -1.84
CA GLY A 65 4.53 -2.64 -1.98
C GLY A 65 3.36 -2.89 -1.03
N ILE A 66 2.31 -3.53 -1.52
CA ILE A 66 1.28 -4.16 -0.67
C ILE A 66 1.76 -5.51 -0.11
N VAL A 67 2.87 -6.03 -0.63
CA VAL A 67 3.64 -7.17 -0.11
C VAL A 67 5.06 -6.71 0.24
N SER A 68 5.59 -7.16 1.37
CA SER A 68 6.96 -6.87 1.81
C SER A 68 8.01 -7.51 0.89
N GLU A 69 9.27 -7.11 1.07
CA GLU A 69 10.44 -7.71 0.44
C GLU A 69 10.57 -9.21 0.75
N THR A 70 10.06 -9.66 1.90
CA THR A 70 10.05 -11.06 2.36
C THR A 70 8.76 -11.83 2.01
N GLY A 71 7.79 -11.19 1.34
CA GLY A 71 6.54 -11.86 0.93
C GLY A 71 5.37 -11.73 1.92
N VAL A 72 5.53 -10.96 3.00
CA VAL A 72 4.46 -10.69 3.97
C VAL A 72 3.44 -9.74 3.35
N ARG A 73 2.17 -10.15 3.32
CA ARG A 73 1.06 -9.28 2.88
C ARG A 73 0.79 -8.22 3.93
N LYS A 74 0.78 -6.95 3.53
CA LYS A 74 0.44 -5.82 4.39
C LYS A 74 -1.09 -5.65 4.45
N GLN A 75 -1.62 -4.92 5.42
CA GLN A 75 -3.07 -4.68 5.55
C GLN A 75 -3.71 -4.13 4.26
N ALA A 76 -3.01 -3.25 3.53
CA ALA A 76 -3.47 -2.70 2.26
C ALA A 76 -3.70 -3.76 1.17
N PHE A 77 -3.03 -4.92 1.23
CA PHE A 77 -3.29 -6.05 0.34
C PHE A 77 -4.73 -6.53 0.48
N GLY A 78 -5.22 -6.68 1.72
CA GLY A 78 -6.59 -7.11 2.00
C GLY A 78 -7.60 -6.11 1.43
N VAL A 79 -7.39 -4.82 1.69
CA VAL A 79 -8.24 -3.73 1.15
C VAL A 79 -8.36 -3.81 -0.37
N LEU A 80 -7.24 -3.92 -1.09
CA LEU A 80 -7.26 -3.99 -2.55
C LEU A 80 -7.85 -5.31 -3.07
N ALA A 81 -7.54 -6.43 -2.43
CA ALA A 81 -8.05 -7.74 -2.84
C ALA A 81 -9.58 -7.84 -2.68
N ASP A 82 -10.12 -7.32 -1.57
CA ASP A 82 -11.57 -7.30 -1.34
C ASP A 82 -12.28 -6.38 -2.32
N TYR A 83 -11.68 -5.22 -2.62
CA TYR A 83 -12.17 -4.33 -3.66
C TYR A 83 -12.24 -5.02 -5.03
N TYR A 84 -11.16 -5.68 -5.48
CA TYR A 84 -11.17 -6.39 -6.76
C TYR A 84 -12.15 -7.57 -6.81
N ARG A 85 -12.33 -8.29 -5.70
CA ARG A 85 -13.31 -9.37 -5.63
C ARG A 85 -14.75 -8.84 -5.80
N GLY A 86 -15.05 -7.66 -5.26
CA GLY A 86 -16.34 -6.99 -5.44
C GLY A 86 -16.59 -6.40 -6.83
N LYS A 87 -15.60 -6.45 -7.73
CA LYS A 87 -15.71 -6.01 -9.14
C LYS A 87 -15.83 -7.16 -10.14
N GLN A 88 -15.72 -8.40 -9.67
CA GLN A 88 -16.07 -9.61 -10.45
C GLN A 88 -17.58 -9.80 -10.42
#